data_AF-A0A1S2M3R5-F1
#
_entry.id   AF-A0A1S2M3R5-F1
#
_cell.length_a   1.000
_cell.length_b   1.000
_cell.length_c   1.000
_cell.angle_alpha   90.00
_cell.angle_beta   90.00
_cell.angle_gamma   90.00
#
_symmetry.space_group_name_H-M   'P 1'
#
loop_
_entity.id
_entity.type
_entity.pdbx_description
1 polymer ?
#
loop_
_entity_poly.entity_id
_entity_poly.type
_entity_poly.pdbx_seq_one_letter_code
_entity_poly.pdbx_strand_id
1 'polypeptide(L)'
;MKKRILFLIIGFWCLKLSTNMFPTFESFTAGAVWQTLIFSPFKWFGAIFLFTIGFLAIARVIKTICEQVVKNSTMKKELPWVIVVVLQFFIVSFESLVITGAAVGFSLFYGIMDANIQRKNRHFNN
;
A
#
# COMPACT_ATOMS: atom_id res chain seq x y z
N MET A 1 9.37 15.82 -3.49
CA MET A 1 9.60 14.71 -4.43
C MET A 1 10.33 13.53 -3.79
N LYS A 2 11.56 13.70 -3.26
CA LYS A 2 12.37 12.61 -2.66
C LYS A 2 11.61 11.72 -1.64
N LYS A 3 10.82 12.33 -0.74
CA LYS A 3 10.03 11.60 0.26
C LYS A 3 8.97 10.65 -0.35
N ARG A 4 8.35 11.02 -1.48
CA ARG A 4 7.33 10.18 -2.15
C ARG A 4 7.94 8.95 -2.79
N ILE A 5 9.07 9.13 -3.46
CA ILE A 5 9.82 8.03 -4.06
C ILE A 5 10.22 7.03 -2.98
N LEU A 6 10.72 7.52 -1.84
CA LEU A 6 11.07 6.67 -0.71
C LEU A 6 9.86 5.87 -0.19
N PHE A 7 8.69 6.52 -0.01
CA PHE A 7 7.48 5.80 0.40
C PHE A 7 6.99 4.79 -0.64
N LEU A 8 7.11 5.08 -1.93
CA LEU A 8 6.77 4.14 -3.00
C LEU A 8 7.72 2.94 -3.04
N ILE A 9 9.02 3.15 -2.83
CA ILE A 9 10.00 2.06 -2.77
C ILE A 9 9.75 1.19 -1.54
N ILE A 10 9.60 1.80 -0.37
CA ILE A 10 9.30 1.06 0.88
C ILE A 10 7.98 0.32 0.75
N GLY A 11 6.94 0.97 0.24
CA GLY A 11 5.62 0.39 0.02
C GLY A 11 5.69 -0.85 -0.86
N PHE A 12 6.35 -0.73 -2.01
CA PHE A 12 6.53 -1.83 -2.95
C PHE A 12 7.30 -3.01 -2.34
N TRP A 13 8.44 -2.75 -1.72
CA TRP A 13 9.25 -3.83 -1.12
C TRP A 13 8.54 -4.50 0.05
N CYS A 14 7.84 -3.75 0.89
CA CYS A 14 7.09 -4.33 2.00
C CYS A 14 5.91 -5.18 1.51
N LEU A 15 5.16 -4.72 0.50
CA LEU A 15 4.09 -5.52 -0.10
C LEU A 15 4.64 -6.79 -0.77
N LYS A 16 5.75 -6.68 -1.51
CA LYS A 16 6.40 -7.82 -2.15
C LYS A 16 6.97 -8.83 -1.14
N LEU A 17 7.55 -8.37 -0.04
CA LEU A 17 8.01 -9.28 1.01
C LEU A 17 6.82 -9.93 1.73
N SER A 18 5.75 -9.17 1.95
CA SER A 18 4.52 -9.68 2.55
C SER A 18 3.90 -10.79 1.70
N THR A 19 3.77 -10.61 0.38
CA THR A 19 3.22 -11.64 -0.53
C THR A 19 4.02 -12.94 -0.48
N ASN A 20 5.36 -12.85 -0.41
CA ASN A 20 6.23 -14.02 -0.30
C ASN A 20 6.19 -14.71 1.08
N MET A 21 5.75 -14.02 2.12
CA MET A 21 5.64 -14.58 3.47
C MET A 21 4.26 -15.17 3.78
N PHE A 22 3.23 -14.82 3.01
CA PHE A 22 1.92 -15.44 3.14
C PHE A 22 2.01 -16.93 2.77
N PRO A 23 1.49 -17.84 3.61
CA PRO A 23 1.56 -19.26 3.34
C PRO A 23 0.79 -19.58 2.05
N THR A 24 1.50 -20.15 1.08
CA THR A 24 0.88 -20.82 -0.06
C THR A 24 0.36 -22.18 0.41
N PHE A 25 -0.80 -22.61 -0.09
CA PHE A 25 -1.34 -23.93 0.20
C PHE A 25 -0.53 -24.99 -0.57
N GLU A 26 0.69 -25.28 -0.12
CA GLU A 26 1.47 -26.40 -0.63
C GLU A 26 1.17 -27.70 0.11
N SER A 27 1.26 -28.79 -0.63
CA SER A 27 0.84 -30.15 -0.29
C SER A 27 1.35 -30.63 1.07
N PHE A 28 0.43 -31.07 1.93
CA PHE A 28 0.70 -31.62 3.26
C PHE A 28 1.66 -32.82 3.20
N THR A 29 2.90 -32.63 3.64
CA THR A 29 3.86 -33.73 3.93
C THR A 29 4.19 -33.73 5.42
N ALA A 30 4.28 -34.91 6.05
CA ALA A 30 4.36 -35.06 7.51
C ALA A 30 5.57 -34.38 8.17
N GLY A 31 6.69 -34.23 7.45
CA GLY A 31 7.87 -33.46 7.92
C GLY A 31 7.67 -31.94 7.91
N ALA A 32 6.77 -31.43 7.05
CA ALA A 32 6.46 -30.02 6.97
C ALA A 32 5.59 -29.54 8.14
N VAL A 33 4.91 -30.44 8.86
CA VAL A 33 3.94 -30.10 9.92
C VAL A 33 4.60 -29.47 11.14
N TRP A 34 5.76 -29.98 11.59
CA TRP A 34 6.45 -29.42 12.77
C TRP A 34 7.13 -28.09 12.50
N GLN A 35 7.72 -27.91 11.30
CA GLN A 35 8.30 -26.64 10.90
C GLN A 35 7.24 -25.59 10.59
N THR A 36 6.10 -25.98 10.01
CA THR A 36 4.97 -25.07 9.83
C THR A 36 4.38 -24.68 11.19
N LEU A 37 4.21 -25.57 12.17
CA LEU A 37 3.55 -25.21 13.43
C LEU A 37 4.26 -24.08 14.22
N ILE A 38 5.60 -24.13 14.30
CA ILE A 38 6.37 -23.18 15.12
C ILE A 38 6.66 -21.88 14.35
N PHE A 39 6.95 -21.95 13.04
CA PHE A 39 7.30 -20.77 12.24
C PHE A 39 6.12 -20.14 11.48
N SER A 40 4.98 -20.83 11.33
CA SER A 40 3.76 -20.27 10.73
C SER A 40 3.27 -19.00 11.42
N PRO A 41 3.09 -18.93 12.77
CA PRO A 41 2.56 -17.74 13.40
C PRO A 41 3.46 -16.52 13.23
N PHE A 42 4.79 -16.70 13.28
CA PHE A 42 5.75 -15.61 13.05
C PHE A 42 5.77 -15.14 11.59
N LYS A 43 5.68 -16.08 10.62
CA LYS A 43 5.55 -15.72 9.20
C LYS A 43 4.27 -14.95 8.93
N TRP A 44 3.15 -15.38 9.53
CA TRP A 44 1.85 -14.72 9.39
C TRP A 44 1.86 -13.32 9.99
N PHE A 45 2.39 -13.17 11.21
CA PHE A 45 2.53 -11.88 11.87
C PHE A 45 3.46 -10.94 11.08
N GLY A 46 4.61 -11.46 10.61
CA GLY A 46 5.54 -10.71 9.76
C GLY A 46 4.91 -10.26 8.44
N ALA A 47 4.16 -11.15 7.79
CA ALA A 47 3.44 -10.84 6.55
C ALA A 47 2.41 -9.73 6.77
N ILE A 48 1.63 -9.78 7.85
CA ILE A 48 0.63 -8.74 8.19
C ILE A 48 1.32 -7.42 8.56
N PHE A 49 2.42 -7.47 9.31
CA PHE A 49 3.16 -6.27 9.70
C PHE A 49 3.75 -5.57 8.48
N LEU A 50 4.40 -6.32 7.58
CA LEU A 50 4.93 -5.82 6.30
C LEU A 50 3.81 -5.33 5.39
N PHE A 51 2.69 -6.05 5.32
CA PHE A 51 1.51 -5.61 4.58
C PHE A 51 1.04 -4.24 5.08
N THR A 52 0.96 -4.09 6.41
CA THR A 52 0.49 -2.88 7.07
C THR A 52 1.40 -1.68 6.77
N ILE A 53 2.71 -1.86 6.91
CA ILE A 53 3.69 -0.84 6.54
C ILE A 53 3.61 -0.51 5.05
N GLY A 54 3.47 -1.53 4.22
CA GLY A 54 3.40 -1.44 2.76
C GLY A 54 2.23 -0.57 2.30
N PHE A 55 1.01 -0.92 2.71
CA PHE A 55 -0.17 -0.16 2.32
C PHE A 55 -0.18 1.24 2.95
N LEU A 56 0.28 1.43 4.20
CA LEU A 56 0.34 2.76 4.82
C LEU A 56 1.32 3.71 4.12
N ALA A 57 2.47 3.19 3.66
CA ALA A 57 3.43 3.98 2.89
C ALA A 57 2.81 4.48 1.58
N ILE A 58 2.08 3.61 0.87
CA ILE A 58 1.37 3.98 -0.37
C ILE A 58 0.19 4.91 -0.07
N ALA A 59 -0.56 4.69 1.00
CA ALA A 59 -1.65 5.55 1.46
C ALA A 59 -1.17 6.99 1.70
N ARG A 60 0.03 7.20 2.27
CA ARG A 60 0.62 8.54 2.41
C ARG A 60 0.89 9.21 1.06
N VAL A 61 1.31 8.45 0.06
CA VAL A 61 1.52 8.99 -1.29
C VAL A 61 0.18 9.40 -1.90
N ILE A 62 -0.85 8.54 -1.80
CA ILE A 62 -2.22 8.83 -2.24
C ILE A 62 -2.76 10.09 -1.56
N LYS A 63 -2.64 10.19 -0.23
CA LYS A 63 -2.99 11.39 0.53
C LYS A 63 -2.36 12.64 -0.04
N THR A 64 -1.04 12.58 -0.29
CA THR A 64 -0.32 13.76 -0.81
C THR A 64 -0.78 14.15 -2.21
N ILE A 65 -1.10 13.15 -3.06
CA ILE A 65 -1.68 13.38 -4.40
C ILE A 65 -3.05 14.05 -4.26
N CYS A 66 -3.95 13.48 -3.45
CA CYS A 66 -5.30 14.02 -3.22
C CYS A 66 -5.25 15.46 -2.71
N GLU A 67 -4.42 15.75 -1.70
CA GLU A 67 -4.29 17.11 -1.17
C GLU A 67 -3.78 18.11 -2.22
N GLN A 68 -2.83 17.72 -3.07
CA GLN A 68 -2.31 18.62 -4.11
C GLN A 68 -3.27 18.83 -5.25
N VAL A 69 -3.96 17.77 -5.69
CA VAL A 69 -5.01 17.85 -6.71
C VAL A 69 -6.13 18.78 -6.24
N VAL A 70 -6.59 18.65 -4.99
CA VAL A 70 -7.69 19.45 -4.45
C VAL A 70 -7.29 20.90 -4.14
N LYS A 71 -6.12 21.12 -3.52
CA LYS A 71 -5.70 22.47 -3.09
C LYS A 71 -5.19 23.32 -4.26
N ASN A 72 -4.38 22.73 -5.15
CA ASN A 72 -3.65 23.47 -6.19
C ASN A 72 -4.16 23.18 -7.61
N SER A 73 -5.19 22.35 -7.79
CA SER A 73 -5.72 21.94 -9.10
C SER A 73 -4.66 21.38 -10.06
N THR A 74 -3.57 20.79 -9.53
CA THR A 74 -2.42 20.33 -10.31
C THR A 74 -2.57 18.91 -10.87
N MET A 75 -3.76 18.56 -11.38
CA MET A 75 -4.06 17.23 -11.96
C MET A 75 -2.99 16.74 -12.94
N LYS A 76 -2.59 17.59 -13.90
CA LYS A 76 -1.60 17.22 -14.93
C LYS A 76 -0.21 16.87 -14.36
N LYS A 77 0.18 17.49 -13.23
CA LYS A 77 1.48 17.24 -12.59
C LYS A 77 1.47 15.99 -11.70
N GLU A 78 0.30 15.64 -11.17
CA GLU A 78 0.14 14.47 -10.30
C GLU A 78 -0.19 13.18 -11.06
N LEU A 79 -0.65 13.27 -12.31
CA LEU A 79 -0.98 12.13 -13.15
C LEU A 79 0.15 11.08 -13.26
N PRO A 80 1.44 11.45 -13.45
CA PRO A 80 2.53 10.47 -13.47
C PRO A 80 2.64 9.68 -12.16
N TRP A 81 2.39 10.31 -11.01
CA TRP A 81 2.46 9.64 -9.71
C TRP A 81 1.32 8.63 -9.54
N VAL A 82 0.13 8.95 -10.02
CA VAL A 82 -1.00 8.01 -10.06
C VAL A 82 -0.64 6.80 -10.92
N ILE A 83 -0.05 7.03 -12.10
CA ILE A 83 0.39 5.96 -13.00
C ILE A 83 1.43 5.06 -12.30
N VAL A 84 2.41 5.63 -11.58
CA VAL A 84 3.39 4.82 -10.85
C VAL A 84 2.74 3.99 -9.75
N VAL A 85 1.78 4.53 -9.00
CA VAL A 85 1.05 3.77 -7.96
C VAL A 85 0.26 2.62 -8.59
N VAL A 86 -0.46 2.88 -9.68
CA VAL A 86 -1.20 1.85 -10.42
C VAL A 86 -0.27 0.77 -10.96
N LEU A 87 0.87 1.16 -11.53
CA LEU A 87 1.87 0.23 -12.05
C LEU A 87 2.45 -0.65 -10.94
N GLN A 88 2.69 -0.10 -9.75
CA GLN A 88 3.15 -0.89 -8.61
C GLN A 88 2.13 -1.95 -8.20
N PHE A 89 0.86 -1.59 -8.06
CA PHE A 89 -0.18 -2.57 -7.75
C PHE A 89 -0.33 -3.60 -8.87
N PHE A 90 -0.21 -3.19 -10.14
CA PHE A 90 -0.24 -4.11 -11.26
C PHE A 90 0.90 -5.14 -11.19
N ILE A 91 2.12 -4.74 -10.84
CA ILE A 91 3.25 -5.66 -10.67
C ILE A 91 2.99 -6.65 -9.53
N VAL A 92 2.49 -6.18 -8.37
CA VAL A 92 2.20 -7.06 -7.22
C VAL A 92 1.03 -8.01 -7.52
N SER A 93 0.11 -7.61 -8.41
CA SER A 93 -1.06 -8.41 -8.78
C SER A 93 -0.71 -9.75 -9.44
N PHE A 94 0.45 -9.83 -10.12
CA PHE A 94 0.95 -11.07 -10.69
C PHE A 94 1.38 -12.11 -9.64
N GLU A 95 1.74 -11.66 -8.44
CA GLU A 95 2.11 -12.56 -7.34
C GLU A 95 0.87 -13.02 -6.56
N SER A 96 -0.01 -12.08 -6.21
CA SER A 96 -1.25 -12.40 -5.50
C SER A 96 -2.34 -11.36 -5.72
N LEU A 97 -3.42 -11.77 -6.38
CA LEU A 97 -4.59 -10.93 -6.61
C LEU A 97 -5.30 -10.54 -5.31
N VAL A 98 -5.40 -11.47 -4.36
CA VAL A 98 -6.10 -11.25 -3.08
C VAL A 98 -5.39 -10.19 -2.25
N ILE A 99 -4.07 -10.33 -2.09
CA ILE A 99 -3.25 -9.39 -1.30
C ILE A 99 -3.24 -8.02 -1.98
N THR A 100 -3.11 -8.00 -3.31
CA THR A 100 -3.14 -6.73 -4.06
C THR A 100 -4.49 -6.03 -3.94
N GLY A 101 -5.61 -6.76 -4.08
CA GLY A 101 -6.94 -6.19 -3.91
C GLY A 101 -7.14 -5.58 -2.52
N ALA A 102 -6.70 -6.29 -1.47
CA ALA A 102 -6.70 -5.76 -0.11
C ALA A 102 -5.81 -4.51 0.02
N ALA A 103 -4.58 -4.55 -0.50
CA ALA A 103 -3.64 -3.43 -0.44
C ALA A 103 -4.19 -2.18 -1.15
N VAL A 104 -4.79 -2.34 -2.32
CA VAL A 104 -5.45 -1.25 -3.07
C VAL A 104 -6.60 -0.66 -2.26
N GLY A 105 -7.50 -1.52 -1.76
CA GLY A 105 -8.65 -1.10 -0.97
C GLY A 105 -8.25 -0.31 0.27
N PHE A 106 -7.34 -0.86 1.08
CA PHE A 106 -6.85 -0.18 2.28
C PHE A 106 -6.08 1.10 1.94
N SER A 107 -5.20 1.09 0.93
CA SER A 107 -4.39 2.26 0.59
C SER A 107 -5.24 3.42 0.09
N LEU A 108 -6.24 3.16 -0.74
CA LEU A 108 -7.17 4.18 -1.23
C LEU A 108 -8.06 4.70 -0.09
N PHE A 109 -8.66 3.80 0.68
CA PHE A 109 -9.55 4.19 1.78
C PHE A 109 -8.81 5.04 2.81
N TYR A 110 -7.67 4.58 3.32
CA TYR A 110 -6.87 5.34 4.29
C TYR A 110 -6.28 6.62 3.69
N GLY A 111 -5.77 6.55 2.45
CA GLY A 111 -5.13 7.69 1.80
C GLY A 111 -6.10 8.84 1.54
N ILE A 112 -7.34 8.52 1.14
CA ILE A 112 -8.39 9.52 0.90
C ILE A 112 -8.98 10.02 2.22
N MET A 113 -9.25 9.13 3.18
CA MET A 113 -9.82 9.50 4.49
C MET A 113 -8.90 10.44 5.28
N ASP A 114 -7.58 10.21 5.24
CA ASP A 114 -6.60 11.05 5.92
C ASP A 114 -6.25 12.34 5.14
N ALA A 115 -6.72 12.48 3.88
CA ALA A 115 -6.51 13.69 3.11
C ALA A 115 -7.34 14.86 3.66
N ASN A 116 -6.66 15.91 4.12
CA ASN A 116 -7.34 17.07 4.69
C ASN A 116 -7.88 17.99 3.57
N ILE A 117 -9.08 17.66 3.09
CA ILE A 117 -9.79 18.33 1.98
C ILE A 117 -10.57 19.58 2.46
N GLN A 118 -10.83 19.73 3.76
CA GLN A 118 -11.78 20.73 4.28
C GLN A 118 -11.27 22.18 4.37
N ARG A 119 -10.02 22.49 4.01
CA ARG A 119 -9.39 23.79 4.36
C ARG A 119 -9.38 24.87 3.27
N LYS A 120 -10.35 24.90 2.34
CA LYS A 120 -10.41 25.94 1.28
C LYS A 120 -11.45 27.05 1.50
N ASN A 121 -12.41 26.91 2.42
CA ASN A 121 -13.57 27.82 2.49
C ASN A 121 -13.59 28.88 3.62
N ARG A 122 -12.47 29.24 4.27
CA ARG A 122 -12.50 30.20 5.40
C ARG A 122 -11.92 31.60 5.16
N HIS A 123 -11.50 31.97 3.94
CA HIS A 123 -10.91 33.30 3.70
C HIS A 123 -11.53 34.12 2.56
N PHE A 124 -12.82 33.92 2.26
CA PHE A 124 -13.59 34.79 1.35
C PHE A 124 -14.72 35.55 2.06
N ASN A 125 -14.51 35.93 3.31
CA ASN A 125 -15.39 36.87 4.00
C ASN A 125 -14.58 37.70 5.00
N ASN A 126 -13.99 38.79 4.50
CA ASN A 126 -13.75 40.07 5.18
C ASN A 126 -13.00 41.00 4.24
#